data_AF-A0A2D7RDF3-F1
#
_entry.id   AF-A0A2D7RDF3-F1
#
_cell.length_a   1.000
_cell.length_b   1.000
_cell.length_c   1.000
_cell.angle_alpha   90.00
_cell.angle_beta   90.00
_cell.angle_gamma   90.00
#
_symmetry.space_group_name_H-M   'P 1'
#
loop_
_entity.id
_entity.type
_entity.pdbx_description
1 polymer ?
#
loop_
_entity_poly.entity_id
_entity_poly.type
_entity_poly.pdbx_seq_one_letter_code
_entity_poly.pdbx_strand_id
1 'polypeptide(L)'
;MSLLKDYKINRTFKLKSELTYEQIMHCIDTKNTNRLIQGIVSTCKANKDVIFVVYRYNTNSILLIFGDKPTTLITEGERLQKILERTTDYGYIYCWCYQKK
;
A
#
# COMPACT_ATOMS: atom_id res chain seq x y z
N MET A 1 -3.58 -10.12 17.86
CA MET A 1 -4.62 -10.46 16.85
C MET A 1 -4.07 -10.03 15.49
N SER A 2 -3.90 -10.92 14.51
CA SER A 2 -3.27 -10.57 13.21
C SER A 2 -4.31 -9.94 12.28
N LEU A 3 -4.08 -8.70 11.84
CA LEU A 3 -4.99 -7.91 10.99
C LEU A 3 -5.38 -8.65 9.68
N LEU A 4 -4.48 -9.47 9.15
CA LEU A 4 -4.62 -10.11 7.84
C LEU A 4 -5.02 -11.59 7.91
N LYS A 5 -5.35 -12.13 9.09
CA LYS A 5 -5.66 -13.57 9.27
C LYS A 5 -6.84 -14.04 8.39
N ASP A 6 -7.83 -13.17 8.23
CA ASP A 6 -9.06 -13.44 7.47
C ASP A 6 -9.00 -12.92 6.03
N TYR A 7 -7.82 -12.49 5.59
CA TYR A 7 -7.56 -11.99 4.24
C TYR A 7 -6.70 -12.97 3.45
N LYS A 8 -6.82 -12.93 2.12
CA LYS A 8 -5.92 -13.60 1.17
C LYS A 8 -5.29 -12.56 0.25
N ILE A 9 -4.07 -12.83 -0.21
CA ILE A 9 -3.44 -12.01 -1.24
C ILE A 9 -4.23 -12.21 -2.54
N ASN A 10 -4.78 -11.13 -3.07
CA ASN A 10 -5.48 -11.11 -4.35
C ASN A 10 -4.52 -10.72 -5.49
N ARG A 11 -3.68 -9.71 -5.27
CA ARG A 11 -2.73 -9.24 -6.28
C ARG A 11 -1.50 -8.61 -5.64
N THR A 12 -0.35 -8.77 -6.29
CA THR A 12 0.89 -8.07 -5.95
C THR A 12 1.42 -7.34 -7.17
N PHE A 13 1.96 -6.13 -7.00
CA PHE A 13 2.56 -5.38 -8.10
C PHE A 13 3.61 -4.39 -7.61
N LYS A 14 4.48 -3.99 -8.54
CA LYS A 14 5.57 -3.04 -8.34
C LYS A 14 5.36 -1.85 -9.27
N LEU A 15 5.53 -0.64 -8.75
CA LEU A 15 5.33 0.61 -9.49
C LEU A 15 6.61 1.44 -9.46
N LYS A 16 7.06 1.95 -10.61
CA LYS A 16 8.16 2.93 -10.64
C LYS A 16 7.62 4.27 -10.15
N SER A 17 8.06 4.70 -8.98
CA SER A 17 7.60 5.92 -8.32
C SER A 17 8.49 6.25 -7.13
N GLU A 18 8.79 7.54 -6.98
CA GLU A 18 9.51 8.07 -5.81
C GLU A 18 8.56 8.70 -4.78
N LEU A 19 7.23 8.62 -5.00
CA LEU A 19 6.24 9.23 -4.12
C LEU A 19 6.45 8.81 -2.67
N THR A 20 6.42 9.80 -1.78
CA THR A 20 6.42 9.62 -0.33
C THR A 20 5.09 9.07 0.17
N TYR A 21 5.07 8.52 1.39
CA TYR A 21 3.81 8.05 1.96
C TYR A 21 2.82 9.20 2.13
N GLU A 22 3.31 10.36 2.55
CA GLU A 22 2.56 11.60 2.71
C GLU A 22 1.95 12.06 1.38
N GLN A 23 2.71 11.98 0.28
CA GLN A 23 2.20 12.29 -1.06
C GLN A 23 1.14 11.27 -1.52
N ILE A 24 1.32 9.98 -1.24
CA ILE A 24 0.32 8.95 -1.58
C ILE A 24 -0.97 9.19 -0.79
N MET A 25 -0.85 9.45 0.52
CA MET A 25 -1.98 9.80 1.39
C MET A 25 -2.71 11.03 0.87
N HIS A 26 -1.95 12.10 0.55
CA HIS A 26 -2.52 13.33 -0.01
C HIS A 26 -3.28 13.09 -1.32
N CYS A 27 -2.73 12.28 -2.24
CA CYS A 27 -3.42 11.91 -3.48
C CYS A 27 -4.74 11.17 -3.24
N ILE A 28 -4.78 10.31 -2.21
CA ILE A 28 -5.98 9.55 -1.84
C ILE A 28 -7.03 10.48 -1.23
N ASP A 29 -6.62 11.33 -0.29
CA ASP A 29 -7.51 12.24 0.45
C ASP A 29 -8.12 13.32 -0.46
N THR A 30 -7.29 13.93 -1.31
CA THR A 30 -7.73 15.01 -2.21
C THR A 30 -8.45 14.50 -3.47
N LYS A 31 -8.52 13.18 -3.68
CA LYS A 31 -8.99 12.56 -4.93
C LYS A 31 -8.23 13.03 -6.18
N ASN A 32 -7.09 13.73 -6.01
CA ASN A 32 -6.20 14.12 -7.10
C ASN A 32 -5.27 12.95 -7.42
N THR A 33 -5.81 11.98 -8.16
CA THR A 33 -5.13 10.70 -8.36
C THR A 33 -4.06 10.80 -9.42
N ASN A 34 -2.80 10.78 -8.99
CA ASN A 34 -1.71 10.30 -9.80
C ASN A 34 -2.13 8.98 -10.48
N ARG A 35 -1.85 8.84 -11.79
CA ARG A 35 -2.27 7.67 -12.60
C ARG A 35 -1.87 6.33 -11.97
N LEU A 36 -0.75 6.30 -11.25
CA LEU A 36 -0.24 5.11 -10.55
C LEU A 36 -1.11 4.74 -9.34
N ILE A 37 -1.65 5.72 -8.62
CA ILE A 37 -2.48 5.55 -7.42
C ILE A 37 -3.96 5.34 -7.79
N GLN A 38 -4.37 5.79 -8.97
CA GLN A 38 -5.76 5.65 -9.46
C GLN A 38 -6.24 4.19 -9.45
N GLY A 39 -5.38 3.23 -9.82
CA GLY A 39 -5.73 1.80 -9.78
C GLY A 39 -6.04 1.28 -8.38
N ILE A 40 -5.29 1.75 -7.38
CA ILE A 40 -5.52 1.42 -5.96
C ILE A 40 -6.86 1.99 -5.50
N VAL A 41 -7.09 3.28 -5.75
CA VAL A 41 -8.33 3.98 -5.36
C VAL A 41 -9.55 3.36 -6.02
N SER A 42 -9.47 3.03 -7.32
CA SER A 42 -10.57 2.37 -8.04
C SER A 42 -10.86 0.99 -7.46
N THR A 43 -9.84 0.22 -7.07
CA THR A 43 -10.02 -1.09 -6.45
C THR A 43 -10.69 -0.98 -5.08
N CYS A 44 -10.28 -0.02 -4.25
CA CYS A 44 -10.91 0.27 -2.96
C CYS A 44 -12.39 0.64 -3.11
N LYS A 45 -12.73 1.48 -4.09
CA LYS A 45 -14.12 1.86 -4.37
C LYS A 45 -14.97 0.69 -4.86
N ALA A 46 -14.38 -0.24 -5.62
CA ALA A 46 -15.08 -1.41 -6.12
C ALA A 46 -15.25 -2.51 -5.06
N ASN A 47 -14.36 -2.59 -4.08
CA ASN A 47 -14.36 -3.63 -3.05
C ASN A 47 -14.08 -3.04 -1.67
N LYS A 48 -15.08 -3.06 -0.79
CA LYS A 48 -14.99 -2.46 0.55
C LYS A 48 -14.03 -3.19 1.48
N ASP A 49 -13.88 -4.50 1.30
CA ASP A 49 -13.07 -5.40 2.11
C ASP A 49 -11.67 -5.67 1.51
N VAL A 50 -11.04 -4.63 0.95
CA VAL A 50 -9.65 -4.70 0.49
C VAL A 50 -8.73 -3.87 1.37
N ILE A 51 -7.51 -4.38 1.53
CA ILE A 51 -6.41 -3.69 2.20
C ILE A 51 -5.22 -3.71 1.26
N PHE A 52 -4.72 -2.53 0.89
CA PHE A 52 -3.41 -2.43 0.25
C PHE A 52 -2.34 -2.23 1.31
N VAL A 53 -1.30 -3.04 1.25
CA VAL A 53 -0.05 -2.85 1.97
C VAL A 53 0.94 -2.26 0.97
N VAL A 54 1.50 -1.10 1.28
CA VAL A 54 2.40 -0.35 0.41
C VAL A 54 3.75 -0.17 1.10
N TYR A 55 4.80 -0.72 0.49
CA TYR A 55 6.17 -0.61 0.96
C TYR A 55 7.00 0.24 0.00
N ARG A 56 7.82 1.13 0.54
CA ARG A 56 8.81 1.93 -0.19
C ARG A 56 10.20 1.41 0.11
N TYR A 57 11.07 1.41 -0.91
CA TYR A 57 12.46 1.00 -0.74
C TYR A 57 13.12 1.72 0.44
N ASN A 58 13.89 0.96 1.21
CA ASN A 58 14.71 1.45 2.30
C ASN A 58 13.95 2.14 3.45
N THR A 59 12.71 1.71 3.74
CA THR A 59 11.89 2.25 4.84
C THR A 59 11.61 1.20 5.92
N ASN A 60 11.42 1.62 7.17
CA ASN A 60 11.00 0.75 8.28
C ASN A 60 9.50 0.87 8.56
N SER A 61 8.70 1.19 7.55
CA SER A 61 7.25 1.33 7.69
C SER A 61 6.54 0.84 6.45
N ILE A 62 5.23 0.66 6.59
CA ILE A 62 4.31 0.40 5.49
C ILE A 62 3.17 1.41 5.55
N LEU A 63 2.59 1.68 4.41
CA LEU A 63 1.33 2.42 4.29
C LEU A 63 0.21 1.42 4.02
N LEU A 64 -0.80 1.42 4.88
CA LEU A 64 -2.04 0.67 4.72
C LEU A 64 -3.10 1.56 4.06
N ILE A 65 -3.86 1.01 3.11
CA ILE A 65 -4.98 1.70 2.46
C ILE A 65 -6.21 0.79 2.52
N PHE A 66 -7.30 1.27 3.12
CA PHE A 66 -8.54 0.51 3.35
C PHE A 66 -9.65 0.83 2.33
N GLY A 67 -10.48 -0.15 1.97
CA GLY A 67 -11.44 -0.10 0.86
C GLY A 67 -12.68 0.81 1.02
N ASP A 68 -13.54 0.55 2.02
CA ASP A 68 -14.90 1.13 2.17
C ASP A 68 -14.95 2.67 2.04
N LYS A 69 -13.94 3.32 2.62
CA LYS A 69 -13.53 4.69 2.34
C LYS A 69 -12.01 4.67 2.31
N PRO A 70 -11.36 5.09 1.20
CA PRO A 70 -9.91 5.13 1.11
C PRO A 70 -9.31 5.90 2.29
N THR A 71 -8.93 5.15 3.32
CA THR A 71 -8.37 5.66 4.56
C THR A 71 -6.98 5.10 4.63
N THR A 72 -6.05 5.91 5.13
CA THR A 72 -4.64 5.59 5.12
C THR A 72 -4.08 5.53 6.53
N LEU A 73 -3.16 4.60 6.76
CA LEU A 73 -2.45 4.47 8.04
C LEU A 73 -1.01 4.08 7.78
N ILE A 74 -0.06 4.85 8.30
CA ILE A 74 1.35 4.45 8.33
C ILE A 74 1.55 3.58 9.57
N THR A 75 2.16 2.41 9.38
CA THR A 75 2.52 1.50 10.46
C THR A 75 4.02 1.26 10.42
N GLU A 76 4.69 1.49 11.53
CA GLU A 76 6.09 1.13 11.68
C GLU A 76 6.25 -0.38 11.77
N GLY A 77 7.33 -0.90 11.17
CA GLY A 77 7.72 -2.29 11.31
C GLY A 77 9.17 -2.38 11.71
N GLU A 78 9.44 -3.23 12.69
CA GLU A 78 10.79 -3.45 13.16
C GLU A 78 11.61 -4.16 12.09
N ARG A 79 12.74 -3.57 11.68
CA ARG A 79 13.72 -4.15 10.73
C ARG A 79 13.17 -4.44 9.32
N LEU A 80 12.00 -3.90 8.94
CA LEU A 80 11.42 -4.09 7.60
C LEU A 80 12.41 -3.76 6.48
N GLN A 81 13.13 -2.64 6.64
CA GLN A 81 14.19 -2.22 5.71
C GLN A 81 15.20 -3.34 5.49
N LYS A 82 15.77 -3.88 6.57
CA LYS A 82 16.79 -4.94 6.52
C LYS A 82 16.26 -6.24 5.94
N ILE A 83 15.00 -6.57 6.20
CA ILE A 83 14.36 -7.78 5.66
C ILE A 83 14.17 -7.67 4.14
N LEU A 84 13.84 -6.48 3.65
CA LEU A 84 13.43 -6.27 2.25
C LEU A 84 14.50 -5.62 1.38
N GLU A 85 15.64 -5.18 1.93
CA GLU A 85 16.69 -4.45 1.21
C GLU A 85 17.23 -5.19 -0.02
N ARG A 86 17.26 -6.52 0.01
CA ARG A 86 17.79 -7.36 -1.09
C ARG A 86 16.77 -7.67 -2.17
N THR A 87 15.50 -7.45 -1.89
CA THR A 87 14.38 -7.79 -2.78
C THR A 87 13.65 -6.56 -3.30
N THR A 88 14.10 -5.37 -2.91
CA THR A 88 13.47 -4.11 -3.27
C THR A 88 14.47 -3.13 -3.86
N ASP A 89 14.01 -2.32 -4.81
CA ASP A 89 14.84 -1.44 -5.61
C ASP A 89 14.50 0.03 -5.36
N TYR A 90 15.51 0.88 -5.34
CA TYR A 90 15.34 2.33 -5.28
C TYR A 90 14.43 2.85 -6.41
N GLY A 91 13.58 3.83 -6.09
CA GLY A 91 12.64 4.43 -7.05
C GLY A 91 11.40 3.58 -7.36
N TYR A 92 11.14 2.54 -6.55
CA TYR A 92 9.95 1.70 -6.69
C TYR A 92 9.14 1.61 -5.40
N ILE A 93 7.84 1.42 -5.60
CA ILE A 93 6.84 1.12 -4.59
C ILE A 93 6.32 -0.30 -4.82
N TYR A 94 6.18 -1.06 -3.74
CA TYR A 94 5.72 -2.44 -3.74
C TYR A 94 4.35 -2.50 -3.06
N CYS A 95 3.38 -3.10 -3.74
CA CYS A 95 2.00 -3.13 -3.29
C CYS A 95 1.48 -4.57 -3.22
N TRP A 96 0.87 -4.92 -2.09
CA TRP A 96 0.11 -6.15 -1.91
C TRP A 96 -1.35 -5.79 -1.65
N CYS A 97 -2.25 -6.26 -2.51
CA CYS A 97 -3.68 -6.16 -2.35
C CYS A 97 -4.21 -7.42 -1.66
N TYR A 98 -4.70 -7.25 -0.45
CA TYR A 98 -5.40 -8.26 0.32
C TYR A 98 -6.90 -8.07 0.15
N GLN A 99 -7.62 -9.18 0.04
CA GLN A 99 -9.09 -9.21 0.01
C GLN A 99 -9.58 -10.22 1.05
N LYS A 100 -10.67 -9.88 1.73
CA LYS A 100 -11.30 -10.77 2.71
C LYS A 100 -11.73 -12.09 2.03
N LYS A 101 -11.56 -13.19 2.76
CA LYS A 101 -11.86 -14.55 2.27
C LYS A 101 -13.34 -14.76 1.99
#